data_AF-A0A1F9C9Y2-F1
#
_entry.id   AF-A0A1F9C9Y2-F1
#
_cell.length_a   1.000
_cell.length_b   1.000
_cell.length_c   1.000
_cell.angle_alpha   90.00
_cell.angle_beta   90.00
_cell.angle_gamma   90.00
#
_symmetry.space_group_name_H-M   'P 1'
#
loop_
_entity.id
_entity.type
_entity.pdbx_description
1 polymer ?
#
loop_
_entity_poly.entity_id
_entity_poly.type
_entity_poly.pdbx_seq_one_letter_code
_entity_poly.pdbx_strand_id
1 'polypeptide(L)'
;MIKNERNYHQRLQEFCDCYLETDPKKELEKASKGISGDPGRDMDELALKFLGLGIFYGASEKAKKISLQRSIDGKVLFTVDSRGQYQLPPPTTQLADRIISIARAITHIDEDQGREPVSFGLRNDRLELTFQFDRKKEGESLSILFPKL
;
A
#
# COMPACT_ATOMS: atom_id res chain seq x y z
N MET A 1 -8.93 -21.49 8.18
CA MET A 1 -9.67 -20.22 8.41
C MET A 1 -9.50 -19.36 7.18
N ILE A 2 -10.57 -19.17 6.39
CA ILE A 2 -10.56 -18.26 5.25
C ILE A 2 -10.59 -16.84 5.84
N LYS A 3 -9.45 -16.15 5.91
CA LYS A 3 -9.46 -14.70 6.14
C LYS A 3 -10.15 -14.09 4.92
N ASN A 4 -11.45 -13.80 5.07
CA ASN A 4 -12.31 -13.29 4.00
C ASN A 4 -11.71 -12.04 3.35
N GLU A 5 -11.55 -12.08 2.03
CA GLU A 5 -11.01 -10.97 1.21
C GLU A 5 -11.82 -9.68 1.36
N ARG A 6 -13.14 -9.80 1.60
CA ARG A 6 -14.02 -8.66 1.95
C ARG A 6 -13.57 -7.91 3.20
N ASN A 7 -12.82 -8.55 4.10
CA ASN A 7 -12.26 -7.91 5.28
C ASN A 7 -11.05 -7.02 4.93
N TYR A 8 -10.20 -7.40 3.96
CA TYR A 8 -8.98 -6.61 3.70
C TYR A 8 -9.25 -5.20 3.20
N HIS A 9 -10.21 -5.01 2.29
CA HIS A 9 -10.51 -3.66 1.80
C HIS A 9 -11.07 -2.77 2.92
N GLN A 10 -12.02 -3.29 3.71
CA GLN A 10 -12.57 -2.58 4.86
C GLN A 10 -11.49 -2.29 5.92
N ARG A 11 -10.68 -3.30 6.25
CA ARG A 11 -9.59 -3.20 7.22
C ARG A 11 -8.53 -2.19 6.79
N LEU A 12 -8.24 -2.10 5.49
CA LEU A 12 -7.32 -1.10 4.94
C LEU A 12 -7.86 0.32 5.16
N GLN A 13 -9.16 0.54 4.99
CA GLN A 13 -9.80 1.83 5.25
C GLN A 13 -9.74 2.17 6.75
N GLU A 14 -10.06 1.22 7.63
CA GLU A 14 -9.95 1.38 9.09
C GLU A 14 -8.53 1.79 9.51
N PHE A 15 -7.50 1.20 8.90
CA PHE A 15 -6.11 1.56 9.18
C PHE A 15 -5.78 2.99 8.78
N CYS A 16 -6.22 3.44 7.61
CA CYS A 16 -6.06 4.84 7.23
C CYS A 16 -6.67 5.77 8.26
N ASP A 17 -7.87 5.45 8.76
CA ASP A 17 -8.57 6.27 9.76
C ASP A 17 -7.84 6.31 11.12
N CYS A 18 -7.28 5.19 11.59
CA CYS A 18 -6.53 5.14 12.85
C CYS A 18 -5.28 6.02 12.88
N TYR A 19 -4.66 6.27 11.72
CA TYR A 19 -3.39 7.00 11.61
C TYR A 19 -3.53 8.44 11.13
N LEU A 20 -4.75 8.94 10.98
CA LEU A 20 -5.07 10.26 10.44
C LEU A 20 -4.45 11.45 11.19
N GLU A 21 -4.19 11.29 12.49
CA GLU A 21 -3.61 12.34 13.35
C GLU A 21 -2.12 12.10 13.64
N THR A 22 -1.50 11.16 12.92
CA THR A 22 -0.10 10.80 13.09
C THR A 22 0.78 11.37 11.97
N ASP A 23 2.09 11.29 12.15
CA ASP A 23 3.05 11.56 11.08
C ASP A 23 3.21 10.28 10.21
N PRO A 24 2.60 10.22 9.02
CA PRO A 24 2.59 9.01 8.20
C PRO A 24 4.00 8.56 7.80
N LYS A 25 4.94 9.49 7.64
CA LYS A 25 6.32 9.14 7.26
C LYS A 25 7.03 8.44 8.41
N LYS A 26 6.87 8.91 9.64
CA LYS A 26 7.43 8.25 10.83
C LYS A 26 6.80 6.87 11.06
N GLU A 27 5.49 6.75 10.86
CA GLU A 27 4.81 5.46 11.00
C GLU A 27 5.20 4.47 9.89
N LEU A 28 5.43 4.93 8.66
CA LEU A 28 6.00 4.12 7.59
C LEU A 28 7.39 3.60 7.94
N GLU A 29 8.24 4.42 8.56
CA GLU A 29 9.57 4.00 9.01
C GLU A 29 9.51 2.93 10.13
N LYS A 30 8.54 3.04 11.03
CA LYS A 30 8.31 1.99 12.05
C LYS A 30 7.80 0.71 11.40
N ALA A 31 6.81 0.82 10.51
CA ALA A 31 6.22 -0.32 9.83
C ALA A 31 7.23 -1.04 8.92
N SER A 32 8.13 -0.31 8.24
CA SER A 32 9.20 -0.91 7.44
C SER A 32 10.18 -1.75 8.27
N LYS A 33 10.32 -1.41 9.56
CA LYS A 33 11.11 -2.17 10.55
C LYS A 33 10.32 -3.29 11.23
N GLY A 34 9.11 -3.60 10.75
CA GLY A 34 8.27 -4.68 11.29
C GLY A 34 7.41 -4.29 12.49
N ILE A 35 7.31 -3.00 12.82
CA ILE A 35 6.57 -2.54 14.00
C ILE A 35 5.11 -2.25 13.61
N SER A 36 4.24 -3.25 13.81
CA SER A 36 2.80 -3.12 13.54
C SER A 36 2.08 -2.34 14.65
N GLY A 37 2.45 -2.57 15.91
CA GLY A 37 1.66 -2.15 17.08
C GLY A 37 0.60 -3.17 17.49
N ASP A 38 0.45 -4.25 16.71
CA ASP A 38 -0.36 -5.42 17.06
C ASP A 38 0.47 -6.41 17.92
N PRO A 39 0.01 -6.77 19.13
CA PRO A 39 0.70 -7.74 19.97
C PRO A 39 0.79 -9.15 19.34
N GLY A 40 -0.09 -9.48 18.39
CA GLY A 40 -0.10 -10.75 17.67
C GLY A 40 0.99 -10.91 16.61
N ARG A 41 1.68 -9.82 16.23
CA ARG A 41 2.67 -9.78 15.13
C ARG A 41 2.08 -10.32 13.80
N ASP A 42 0.81 -10.05 13.54
CA ASP A 42 0.17 -10.48 12.31
C ASP A 42 0.75 -9.72 11.10
N MET A 43 1.31 -10.48 10.14
CA MET A 43 1.90 -9.92 8.93
C MET A 43 0.86 -9.23 8.04
N ASP A 44 -0.40 -9.65 8.10
CA ASP A 44 -1.48 -9.03 7.33
C ASP A 44 -1.80 -7.64 7.88
N GLU A 45 -1.89 -7.52 9.20
CA GLU A 45 -2.12 -6.24 9.88
C GLU A 45 -0.95 -5.29 9.62
N LEU A 46 0.29 -5.78 9.65
CA LEU A 46 1.46 -4.98 9.29
C LEU A 46 1.43 -4.52 7.82
N ALA A 47 1.05 -5.41 6.90
CA ALA A 47 0.96 -5.10 5.47
C ALA A 47 -0.17 -4.10 5.17
N LEU A 48 -1.35 -4.28 5.78
CA LEU A 48 -2.47 -3.35 5.68
C LEU A 48 -2.12 -1.99 6.26
N LYS A 49 -1.49 -1.95 7.45
CA LYS A 49 -0.96 -0.72 8.03
C LYS A 49 -0.02 -0.01 7.06
N PHE A 50 0.97 -0.73 6.51
CA PHE A 50 1.95 -0.14 5.61
C PHE A 50 1.29 0.42 4.34
N LEU A 51 0.40 -0.36 3.73
CA LEU A 51 -0.36 0.04 2.54
C LEU A 51 -1.22 1.27 2.82
N GLY A 52 -1.95 1.27 3.94
CA GLY A 52 -2.80 2.38 4.35
C GLY A 52 -2.00 3.66 4.60
N LEU A 53 -0.89 3.57 5.34
CA LEU A 53 0.00 4.70 5.55
C LEU A 53 0.60 5.23 4.23
N GLY A 54 0.92 4.35 3.28
CA GLY A 54 1.38 4.75 1.95
C GLY A 54 0.32 5.53 1.17
N ILE A 55 -0.92 5.04 1.18
CA ILE A 55 -2.06 5.73 0.56
C ILE A 55 -2.30 7.08 1.23
N PHE A 56 -2.35 7.12 2.55
CA PHE A 56 -2.55 8.35 3.31
C PHE A 56 -1.45 9.38 3.06
N TYR A 57 -0.18 8.95 3.08
CA TYR A 57 0.96 9.80 2.74
C TYR A 57 0.83 10.38 1.31
N GLY A 58 0.50 9.54 0.34
CA GLY A 58 0.30 9.97 -1.04
C GLY A 58 -0.84 10.98 -1.18
N ALA A 59 -1.97 10.75 -0.50
CA ALA A 59 -3.09 11.68 -0.48
C ALA A 59 -2.71 13.02 0.17
N SER A 60 -2.02 12.99 1.32
CA SER A 60 -1.60 14.20 2.03
C SER A 60 -0.61 15.04 1.22
N GLU A 61 0.26 14.38 0.45
CA GLU A 61 1.24 15.03 -0.44
C GLU A 61 0.66 15.43 -1.80
N LYS A 62 -0.64 15.17 -2.06
CA LYS A 62 -1.26 15.34 -3.38
C LYS A 62 -0.44 14.64 -4.48
N ALA A 63 0.04 13.45 -4.16
CA ALA A 63 0.82 12.64 -5.07
C ALA A 63 0.00 12.26 -6.30
N LYS A 64 0.67 12.07 -7.44
CA LYS A 64 0.11 11.43 -8.63
C LYS A 64 0.13 9.91 -8.49
N LYS A 65 1.18 9.40 -7.84
CA LYS A 65 1.44 7.95 -7.74
C LYS A 65 2.27 7.64 -6.50
N ILE A 66 1.96 6.52 -5.85
CA ILE A 66 2.93 5.77 -5.03
C ILE A 66 3.24 4.45 -5.74
N SER A 67 4.46 3.96 -5.61
CA SER A 67 4.90 2.73 -6.27
C SER A 67 5.80 1.91 -5.35
N LEU A 68 5.41 0.65 -5.15
CA LEU A 68 6.18 -0.39 -4.48
C LEU A 68 6.69 -1.34 -5.55
N GLN A 69 8.01 -1.49 -5.65
CA GLN A 69 8.67 -2.36 -6.62
C GLN A 69 9.53 -3.37 -5.88
N ARG A 70 9.46 -4.63 -6.32
CA ARG A 70 10.30 -5.73 -5.86
C ARG A 70 10.97 -6.37 -7.06
N SER A 71 12.30 -6.30 -7.12
CA SER A 71 13.07 -7.01 -8.15
C SER A 71 13.26 -8.49 -7.81
N ILE A 72 13.68 -9.28 -8.79
CA ILE A 72 13.90 -10.72 -8.65
C ILE A 72 15.03 -11.08 -7.65
N ASP A 73 15.96 -10.17 -7.41
CA ASP A 73 17.04 -10.30 -6.41
C ASP A 73 16.59 -9.92 -4.98
N GLY A 74 15.31 -9.56 -4.81
CA GLY A 74 14.72 -9.24 -3.51
C GLY A 74 14.88 -7.78 -3.08
N LYS A 75 15.50 -6.92 -3.89
CA LYS A 75 15.56 -5.47 -3.59
C LYS A 75 14.18 -4.84 -3.71
N VAL A 76 13.82 -4.05 -2.70
CA VAL A 76 12.54 -3.34 -2.63
C VAL A 76 12.76 -1.84 -2.74
N LEU A 77 11.96 -1.19 -3.57
CA LEU A 77 11.88 0.27 -3.67
C LEU A 77 10.45 0.71 -3.36
N PHE A 78 10.33 1.76 -2.57
CA PHE A 78 9.06 2.42 -2.32
C PHE A 78 9.20 3.90 -2.64
N THR A 79 8.40 4.40 -3.58
CA THR A 79 8.55 5.75 -4.14
C THR A 79 7.21 6.47 -4.20
N VAL A 80 7.28 7.78 -4.18
CA VAL A 80 6.14 8.70 -4.34
C VAL A 80 6.48 9.72 -5.41
N ASP A 81 5.54 10.00 -6.29
CA ASP A 81 5.61 11.05 -7.31
C ASP A 81 4.58 12.11 -6.97
N SER A 82 5.02 13.27 -6.47
CA SER A 82 4.18 14.42 -6.13
C SER A 82 4.67 15.69 -6.83
N ARG A 83 5.23 16.66 -6.09
CA ARG A 83 5.93 17.83 -6.66
C ARG A 83 7.29 17.45 -7.24
N GLY A 84 7.81 16.31 -6.84
CA GLY A 84 9.00 15.64 -7.36
C GLY A 84 8.89 14.15 -7.05
N GLN A 85 9.92 13.39 -7.43
CA GLN A 85 10.01 11.97 -7.12
C GLN A 85 10.89 11.75 -5.88
N TYR A 86 10.34 11.09 -4.87
CA TYR A 86 11.02 10.82 -3.61
C TYR A 86 10.99 9.33 -3.30
N GLN A 87 12.06 8.85 -2.67
CA GLN A 87 12.11 7.51 -2.09
C GLN A 87 11.64 7.56 -0.64
N LEU A 88 10.67 6.72 -0.31
CA LEU A 88 10.20 6.47 1.05
C LEU A 88 10.93 5.26 1.64
N PRO A 89 10.92 5.07 2.97
CA PRO A 89 11.49 3.88 3.59
C PRO A 89 10.88 2.61 2.96
N PRO A 90 11.68 1.77 2.28
CA PRO A 90 11.15 0.54 1.68
C PRO A 90 10.84 -0.49 2.77
N PRO A 91 9.76 -1.27 2.63
CA PRO A 91 9.52 -2.42 3.51
C PRO A 91 10.52 -3.54 3.21
N THR A 92 10.59 -4.54 4.10
CA THR A 92 11.32 -5.79 3.82
C THR A 92 10.68 -6.53 2.64
N THR A 93 11.43 -7.41 1.97
CA THR A 93 10.92 -8.21 0.84
C THR A 93 9.68 -9.01 1.22
N GLN A 94 9.70 -9.68 2.37
CA GLN A 94 8.55 -10.44 2.87
C GLN A 94 7.30 -9.57 3.09
N LEU A 95 7.49 -8.36 3.61
CA LEU A 95 6.38 -7.42 3.80
C LEU A 95 5.89 -6.88 2.45
N ALA A 96 6.78 -6.59 1.50
CA ALA A 96 6.42 -6.18 0.15
C ALA A 96 5.57 -7.24 -0.58
N ASP A 97 5.98 -8.52 -0.49
CA ASP A 97 5.24 -9.65 -1.06
C ASP A 97 3.82 -9.69 -0.50
N ARG A 98 3.69 -9.49 0.81
CA ARG A 98 2.39 -9.54 1.46
C ARG A 98 1.50 -8.35 1.11
N ILE A 99 2.07 -7.14 1.03
CA ILE A 99 1.37 -5.94 0.56
C ILE A 99 0.81 -6.15 -0.84
N ILE A 100 1.63 -6.64 -1.78
CA ILE A 100 1.21 -6.90 -3.16
C ILE A 100 0.11 -7.96 -3.20
N SER A 101 0.26 -9.05 -2.44
CA SER A 101 -0.75 -10.12 -2.34
C SER A 101 -2.10 -9.60 -1.82
N ILE A 102 -2.09 -8.78 -0.76
CA ILE A 102 -3.32 -8.18 -0.22
C ILE A 102 -3.95 -7.22 -1.22
N ALA A 103 -3.15 -6.37 -1.88
CA ALA A 103 -3.67 -5.45 -2.89
C ALA A 103 -4.30 -6.18 -4.08
N ARG A 104 -3.73 -7.31 -4.51
CA ARG A 104 -4.34 -8.19 -5.53
C ARG A 104 -5.65 -8.79 -5.04
N ALA A 105 -5.70 -9.30 -3.80
CA ALA A 105 -6.93 -9.83 -3.21
C ALA A 105 -8.05 -8.78 -3.12
N ILE A 106 -7.71 -7.52 -2.85
CA ILE A 106 -8.68 -6.40 -2.84
C ILE A 106 -9.24 -6.11 -4.24
N THR A 107 -8.42 -6.28 -5.27
CA THR A 107 -8.76 -5.92 -6.68
C THR A 107 -9.21 -7.10 -7.52
N HIS A 108 -9.06 -8.32 -7.01
CA HIS A 108 -9.29 -9.57 -7.74
C HIS A 108 -8.47 -9.69 -9.04
N ILE A 109 -7.29 -9.07 -9.11
CA ILE A 109 -6.35 -9.18 -10.24
C ILE A 109 -5.35 -10.32 -9.97
N ASP A 110 -5.56 -11.45 -10.63
CA ASP A 110 -4.68 -12.61 -10.56
C ASP A 110 -3.64 -12.64 -11.69
N GLU A 111 -3.87 -11.88 -12.77
CA GLU A 111 -2.97 -11.78 -13.91
C GLU A 111 -1.68 -11.02 -13.59
N ASP A 112 -0.64 -11.26 -14.39
CA ASP A 112 0.65 -10.58 -14.22
C ASP A 112 0.53 -9.05 -14.35
N GLN A 113 -0.39 -8.57 -15.19
CA GLN A 113 -0.67 -7.15 -15.38
C GLN A 113 -2.17 -6.88 -15.27
N GLY A 114 -2.51 -5.77 -14.62
CA GLY A 114 -3.91 -5.36 -14.48
C GLY A 114 -4.03 -3.99 -13.84
N ARG A 115 -5.20 -3.38 -13.98
CA ARG A 115 -5.50 -2.09 -13.39
C ARG A 115 -6.97 -2.02 -13.00
N GLU A 116 -7.26 -1.73 -11.74
CA GLU A 116 -8.62 -1.67 -11.21
C GLU A 116 -8.84 -0.39 -10.38
N PRO A 117 -9.93 0.36 -10.61
CA PRO A 117 -10.34 1.44 -9.71
C PRO A 117 -10.85 0.88 -8.37
N VAL A 118 -10.34 1.43 -7.28
CA VAL A 118 -10.73 1.10 -5.92
C VAL A 118 -11.33 2.34 -5.27
N SER A 119 -12.61 2.23 -4.90
CA SER A 119 -13.29 3.28 -4.14
C SER A 119 -12.84 3.24 -2.69
N PHE A 120 -12.12 4.28 -2.27
CA PHE A 120 -11.47 4.35 -0.98
C PHE A 120 -12.11 5.42 -0.09
N GLY A 121 -12.71 5.00 1.02
CA GLY A 121 -13.15 5.92 2.06
C GLY A 121 -11.96 6.50 2.82
N LEU A 122 -11.92 7.81 2.98
CA LEU A 122 -10.93 8.49 3.82
C LEU A 122 -11.64 9.62 4.58
N ARG A 123 -11.82 9.46 5.90
CA ARG A 123 -12.67 10.35 6.72
C ARG A 123 -14.10 10.43 6.16
N ASN A 124 -14.55 11.66 5.86
CA ASN A 124 -15.86 11.98 5.29
C ASN A 124 -15.80 12.15 3.77
N ASP A 125 -14.66 11.83 3.14
CA ASP A 125 -14.47 11.95 1.70
C ASP A 125 -14.27 10.57 1.05
N ARG A 126 -14.49 10.52 -0.26
CA ARG A 126 -14.29 9.31 -1.07
C ARG A 126 -13.28 9.61 -2.16
N LEU A 127 -12.17 8.89 -2.12
CA LEU A 127 -11.13 8.96 -3.12
C LEU A 127 -11.26 7.76 -4.07
N GLU A 128 -11.22 8.01 -5.37
CA GLU A 128 -11.12 6.93 -6.36
C GLU A 128 -9.65 6.72 -6.70
N LEU A 129 -9.06 5.67 -6.12
CA LEU A 129 -7.69 5.27 -6.38
C LEU A 129 -7.66 4.29 -7.54
N THR A 130 -6.60 4.27 -8.34
CA THR A 130 -6.39 3.15 -9.27
C THR A 130 -5.21 2.30 -8.86
N PHE A 131 -5.46 1.01 -8.61
CA PHE A 131 -4.42 0.05 -8.31
C PHE A 131 -3.95 -0.55 -9.63
N GLN A 132 -2.65 -0.56 -9.85
CA GLN A 132 -2.02 -1.09 -11.04
C GLN A 132 -0.93 -2.09 -10.66
N PHE A 133 -0.99 -3.26 -11.27
CA PHE A 133 0.00 -4.31 -11.10
C PHE A 133 0.75 -4.51 -12.41
N ASP A 134 2.06 -4.70 -12.28
CA ASP A 134 2.92 -5.06 -13.40
C ASP A 134 3.99 -6.03 -12.93
N ARG A 135 3.84 -7.31 -13.27
CA ARG A 135 4.82 -8.37 -13.10
C ARG A 135 5.52 -8.65 -14.43
N LYS A 136 6.86 -8.60 -14.40
CA LYS A 136 7.75 -8.92 -15.52
C LYS A 136 8.83 -9.89 -15.05
N LYS A 137 9.68 -10.32 -15.98
CA LYS A 137 10.86 -11.16 -15.66
C LYS A 137 11.80 -10.52 -14.64
N GLU A 138 11.87 -9.19 -14.61
CA GLU A 138 12.79 -8.43 -13.75
C GLU A 138 12.25 -8.23 -12.33
N GLY A 139 10.94 -8.39 -12.11
CA GLY A 139 10.30 -8.12 -10.83
C GLY A 139 8.80 -7.86 -10.92
N GLU A 140 8.24 -7.41 -9.81
CA GLU A 140 6.83 -7.09 -9.67
C GLU A 140 6.66 -5.70 -9.06
N SER A 141 5.66 -4.98 -9.54
CA SER A 141 5.31 -3.67 -9.00
C SER A 141 3.82 -3.55 -8.71
N LEU A 142 3.53 -2.87 -7.61
CA LEU A 142 2.22 -2.31 -7.27
C LEU A 142 2.34 -0.79 -7.36
N SER A 143 1.48 -0.16 -8.15
CA SER A 143 1.35 1.30 -8.19
C SER A 143 -0.07 1.70 -7.82
N ILE A 144 -0.20 2.73 -7.00
CA ILE A 144 -1.48 3.33 -6.65
C ILE A 144 -1.50 4.73 -7.22
N LEU A 145 -2.41 4.95 -8.15
CA LEU A 145 -2.60 6.21 -8.85
C LEU A 145 -3.70 7.00 -8.16
N PHE A 146 -3.40 8.25 -7.86
CA PHE A 146 -4.32 9.18 -7.23
C PHE A 146 -5.05 9.98 -8.31
N PRO A 147 -6.30 10.41 -8.06
CA PRO A 147 -7.01 11.27 -8.98
C PRO A 147 -6.29 12.61 -9.10
N LYS A 148 -6.40 13.24 -10.28
CA LYS A 148 -5.91 14.60 -10.46
C LYS A 148 -6.81 15.54 -9.66
N LEU A 149 -6.24 16.22 -8.67
CA LEU A 149 -6.88 17.31 -7.92
C LEU A 149 -6.86 18.62 -8.70
#